data_AF-A0A0D0C532-F1
#
_entry.id   AF-A0A0D0C532-F1
#
_cell.length_a   1.000
_cell.length_b   1.000
_cell.length_c   1.000
_cell.angle_alpha   90.00
_cell.angle_beta   90.00
_cell.angle_gamma   90.00
#
_symmetry.space_group_name_H-M   'P 1'
#
loop_
_entity.id
_entity.type
_entity.pdbx_description
1 polymer ?
#
loop_
_entity_poly.entity_id
_entity_poly.type
_entity_poly.pdbx_seq_one_letter_code
_entity_poly.pdbx_strand_id
1 'polypeptide(L)'
;MNNLLPDTVNLWINGLFFASLSLSLATALLSVLIKQWLQAYGSIASGNAKERAVIRQFRFSGLQKWKVPEIIGTLPLILHASLGLFFIGLSLYVSELYQSLAWIVVTITILAFGMYLGSIFLTPIWIQCPYRIPLLFKPVYYIMHPLHAVRSLLAGSGIASLFERG
;
A
#
# COMPACT_ATOMS: atom_id res chain seq x y z
N MET A 1 42.33 -16.01 -16.93
CA MET A 1 41.47 -16.92 -16.14
C MET A 1 41.33 -16.31 -14.76
N ASN A 2 40.21 -15.67 -14.45
CA ASN A 2 39.73 -15.32 -13.10
C ASN A 2 38.43 -14.55 -13.32
N ASN A 3 37.28 -15.20 -13.06
CA ASN A 3 35.95 -14.61 -12.75
C ASN A 3 34.94 -15.76 -12.53
N LEU A 4 35.30 -16.76 -11.72
CA LEU A 4 34.40 -17.88 -11.39
C LEU A 4 33.37 -17.51 -10.31
N LEU A 5 33.36 -16.26 -9.84
CA LEU A 5 32.35 -15.76 -8.92
C LEU A 5 31.25 -15.10 -9.75
N PRO A 6 29.98 -15.48 -9.59
CA PRO A 6 28.88 -14.78 -10.23
C PRO A 6 28.91 -13.32 -9.80
N ASP A 7 28.77 -12.40 -10.75
CA ASP A 7 28.58 -10.98 -10.45
C ASP A 7 27.38 -10.86 -9.51
N THR A 8 27.66 -10.57 -8.25
CA THR A 8 26.65 -10.50 -7.19
C THR A 8 25.55 -9.50 -7.56
N VAL A 9 25.91 -8.41 -8.25
CA VAL A 9 24.98 -7.40 -8.80
C VAL A 9 23.99 -8.01 -9.79
N ASN A 10 24.45 -8.85 -10.72
CA ASN A 10 23.59 -9.52 -11.69
C ASN A 10 22.60 -10.48 -11.01
N LEU A 11 23.02 -11.15 -9.93
CA LEU A 11 22.13 -11.99 -9.12
C LEU A 11 21.04 -11.13 -8.44
N TRP A 12 21.39 -9.99 -7.87
CA TRP A 12 20.44 -9.07 -7.23
C TRP A 12 19.42 -8.50 -8.22
N ILE A 13 19.87 -8.05 -9.40
CA ILE A 13 18.98 -7.52 -10.45
C ILE A 13 17.96 -8.58 -10.88
N ASN A 14 18.42 -9.78 -11.22
CA ASN A 14 17.54 -10.87 -11.63
C ASN A 14 16.59 -11.29 -10.50
N GLY A 15 17.10 -11.38 -9.27
CA GLY A 15 16.30 -11.67 -8.08
C GLY A 15 15.18 -10.65 -7.86
N LEU A 16 15.48 -9.35 -7.98
CA LEU A 16 14.50 -8.27 -7.86
C LEU A 16 13.42 -8.36 -8.96
N PHE A 17 13.82 -8.63 -10.20
CA PHE A 17 12.88 -8.80 -11.30
C PHE A 17 11.97 -10.01 -11.10
N PHE A 18 12.51 -11.19 -10.79
CA PHE A 18 11.69 -12.37 -10.54
C PHE A 18 10.75 -12.16 -9.36
N ALA A 19 11.24 -11.61 -8.24
CA ALA A 19 10.41 -11.33 -7.08
C ALA A 19 9.27 -10.35 -7.40
N SER A 20 9.56 -9.27 -8.14
CA SER A 20 8.54 -8.29 -8.54
C SER A 20 7.46 -8.91 -9.45
N LEU A 21 7.86 -9.70 -10.44
CA LEU A 21 6.94 -10.35 -11.37
C LEU A 21 6.08 -11.41 -10.66
N SER A 22 6.71 -12.26 -9.83
CA SER A 22 5.98 -13.27 -9.04
C SER A 22 4.96 -12.62 -8.12
N LEU A 23 5.31 -11.51 -7.46
CA LEU A 23 4.42 -10.80 -6.56
C LEU A 23 3.26 -10.13 -7.30
N SER A 24 3.53 -9.55 -8.48
CA SER A 24 2.51 -8.98 -9.36
C SER A 24 1.53 -10.05 -9.85
N LEU A 25 2.03 -11.21 -10.30
CA LEU A 25 1.18 -12.34 -10.70
C LEU A 25 0.35 -12.88 -9.54
N ALA A 26 0.93 -13.07 -8.36
CA ALA A 26 0.20 -13.51 -7.18
C ALA A 26 -0.95 -12.53 -6.85
N THR A 27 -0.68 -11.22 -6.95
CA THR A 27 -1.68 -10.18 -6.73
C THR A 27 -2.80 -10.23 -7.79
N ALA A 28 -2.44 -10.45 -9.07
CA ALA A 28 -3.41 -10.61 -10.14
C ALA A 28 -4.30 -11.84 -9.94
N LEU A 29 -3.72 -12.98 -9.55
CA LEU A 29 -4.45 -14.21 -9.25
C LEU A 29 -5.44 -14.01 -8.10
N LEU A 30 -4.98 -13.41 -7.00
CA LEU A 30 -5.85 -13.12 -5.86
C LEU A 30 -6.96 -12.13 -6.22
N SER A 31 -6.66 -11.11 -7.03
CA SER A 31 -7.67 -10.17 -7.55
C SER A 31 -8.76 -10.87 -8.35
N VAL A 32 -8.38 -11.81 -9.22
CA VAL A 32 -9.34 -12.63 -9.99
C VAL A 32 -10.17 -13.52 -9.06
N LEU A 33 -9.54 -14.20 -8.09
CA LEU A 33 -10.25 -15.06 -7.14
C LEU A 33 -11.28 -14.26 -6.32
N ILE A 34 -10.90 -13.08 -5.84
CA ILE A 34 -11.81 -12.21 -5.11
C ILE A 34 -12.96 -11.74 -6.00
N LYS A 35 -12.68 -11.35 -7.26
CA LYS A 35 -13.74 -11.00 -8.21
C LYS A 35 -14.72 -12.15 -8.39
N GLN A 36 -14.23 -13.38 -8.53
CA GLN A 36 -15.09 -14.57 -8.63
C GLN A 36 -15.94 -14.76 -7.37
N TRP A 37 -15.37 -14.60 -6.17
CA TRP A 37 -16.12 -14.69 -4.91
C TRP A 37 -17.21 -13.61 -4.80
N LEU A 38 -16.89 -12.38 -5.21
CA LEU A 38 -17.85 -11.25 -5.20
C LEU A 38 -18.96 -11.44 -6.24
N GLN A 39 -18.66 -12.01 -7.40
CA GLN A 39 -19.65 -12.33 -8.42
C GLN A 39 -20.56 -13.48 -7.96
N ALA A 40 -20.00 -14.54 -7.38
CA ALA A 40 -20.77 -15.64 -6.79
C ALA A 40 -21.68 -15.13 -5.66
N TYR A 41 -21.17 -14.20 -4.84
CA TYR A 41 -21.93 -13.52 -3.80
C TYR A 41 -23.10 -12.69 -4.35
N GLY A 42 -22.89 -11.99 -5.48
CA GLY A 42 -23.87 -11.10 -6.11
C GLY A 42 -24.94 -11.81 -6.93
N SER A 43 -24.75 -13.10 -7.22
CA SER A 43 -25.78 -13.91 -7.91
C SER A 43 -27.10 -13.86 -7.12
N ILE A 44 -28.14 -13.40 -7.82
CA ILE A 44 -29.43 -13.01 -7.26
C ILE A 44 -30.12 -14.25 -6.69
N ALA A 45 -30.46 -14.23 -5.41
CA ALA A 45 -31.47 -15.12 -4.86
C ALA A 45 -32.84 -14.66 -5.39
N SER A 46 -33.52 -15.48 -6.18
CA SER A 46 -34.93 -15.25 -6.52
C SER A 46 -35.75 -15.31 -5.22
N GLY A 47 -36.51 -14.26 -4.90
CA GLY A 47 -37.27 -14.20 -3.65
C GLY A 47 -37.72 -12.78 -3.27
N ASN A 48 -38.55 -12.68 -2.23
CA ASN A 48 -39.17 -11.44 -1.74
C ASN A 48 -38.13 -10.45 -1.21
N ALA A 49 -38.44 -9.14 -1.18
CA ALA A 49 -37.49 -8.09 -0.77
C ALA A 49 -36.86 -8.31 0.62
N LYS A 50 -37.63 -8.90 1.55
CA LYS A 50 -37.20 -9.24 2.91
C LYS A 50 -36.19 -10.40 2.93
N GLU A 51 -36.42 -11.43 2.11
CA GLU A 51 -35.52 -12.59 1.97
C GLU A 51 -34.19 -12.17 1.33
N ARG A 52 -34.23 -11.30 0.31
CA ARG A 52 -33.02 -10.74 -0.31
C ARG A 52 -32.18 -9.94 0.69
N ALA A 53 -32.81 -9.18 1.58
CA ALA A 53 -32.10 -8.41 2.61
C ALA A 53 -31.40 -9.31 3.65
N VAL A 54 -32.08 -10.36 4.13
CA VAL A 54 -31.52 -11.34 5.08
C VAL A 54 -30.37 -12.12 4.44
N ILE A 55 -30.52 -12.59 3.20
CA ILE A 55 -29.47 -13.31 2.47
C ILE A 55 -28.25 -12.41 2.27
N ARG A 56 -28.43 -11.13 1.90
CA ARG A 56 -27.34 -10.17 1.76
C ARG A 56 -26.62 -9.92 3.08
N GLN A 57 -27.34 -9.78 4.19
CA GLN A 57 -26.72 -9.55 5.50
C GLN A 57 -25.98 -10.79 6.03
N PHE A 58 -26.53 -11.99 5.82
CA PHE A 58 -25.86 -13.24 6.18
C PHE A 58 -24.58 -13.44 5.37
N ARG A 59 -24.64 -13.21 4.04
CA ARG A 59 -23.46 -13.30 3.18
C ARG A 59 -22.42 -12.21 3.55
N PHE A 60 -22.81 -10.98 3.85
CA PHE A 60 -21.90 -9.90 4.29
C PHE A 60 -21.22 -10.25 5.62
N SER A 61 -21.97 -10.83 6.55
CA SER A 61 -21.42 -11.35 7.81
C SER A 61 -20.41 -12.48 7.56
N GLY A 62 -20.66 -13.32 6.56
CA GLY A 62 -19.70 -14.29 6.05
C GLY A 62 -18.42 -13.61 5.52
N LEU A 63 -18.53 -12.63 4.63
CA LEU A 63 -17.38 -11.89 4.10
C LEU A 63 -16.53 -11.23 5.19
N GLN A 64 -17.16 -10.67 6.23
CA GLN A 64 -16.45 -10.12 7.38
C GLN A 64 -15.77 -11.22 8.21
N LYS A 65 -16.45 -12.34 8.47
CA LYS A 65 -15.88 -13.48 9.20
C LYS A 65 -14.63 -14.05 8.52
N TRP A 66 -14.63 -14.09 7.19
CA TRP A 66 -13.50 -14.54 6.37
C TRP A 66 -12.51 -13.42 6.01
N LYS A 67 -12.68 -12.20 6.55
CA LYS A 67 -11.80 -11.05 6.37
C LYS A 67 -11.52 -10.68 4.89
N VAL A 68 -12.45 -10.99 3.99
CA VAL A 68 -12.31 -10.66 2.56
C VAL A 68 -12.08 -9.16 2.31
N PRO A 69 -12.72 -8.22 3.05
CA PRO A 69 -12.42 -6.79 2.92
C PRO A 69 -10.97 -6.42 3.29
N GLU A 70 -10.35 -7.13 4.23
CA GLU A 70 -8.94 -6.92 4.58
C GLU A 70 -8.03 -7.40 3.42
N ILE A 71 -8.32 -8.55 2.83
CA ILE A 71 -7.58 -9.08 1.67
C ILE A 71 -7.70 -8.13 0.47
N ILE A 72 -8.89 -7.59 0.20
CA ILE A 72 -9.09 -6.60 -0.87
C ILE A 72 -8.23 -5.36 -0.62
N GLY A 73 -8.12 -4.93 0.64
CA GLY A 73 -7.30 -3.78 1.03
C GLY A 73 -5.79 -4.02 0.92
N THR A 74 -5.31 -5.26 1.03
CA THR A 74 -3.87 -5.57 0.88
C THR A 74 -3.43 -5.72 -0.57
N LEU A 75 -4.31 -6.13 -1.48
CA LEU A 75 -3.95 -6.34 -2.90
C LEU A 75 -3.22 -5.15 -3.52
N PRO A 76 -3.73 -3.91 -3.42
CA PRO A 76 -3.01 -2.77 -3.98
C PRO A 76 -1.64 -2.60 -3.32
N LEU A 77 -1.50 -2.79 -2.00
CA LEU A 77 -0.22 -2.61 -1.32
C LEU A 77 0.83 -3.59 -1.85
N ILE A 78 0.46 -4.85 -2.05
CA ILE A 78 1.34 -5.88 -2.61
C ILE A 78 1.72 -5.52 -4.05
N LEU A 79 0.79 -5.02 -4.86
CA LEU A 79 1.08 -4.56 -6.22
C LEU A 79 2.04 -3.38 -6.26
N HIS A 80 1.83 -2.35 -5.43
CA HIS A 80 2.71 -1.19 -5.37
C HIS A 80 4.10 -1.57 -4.85
N ALA A 81 4.20 -2.50 -3.90
CA ALA A 81 5.48 -3.07 -3.47
C ALA A 81 6.19 -3.77 -4.64
N SER A 82 5.47 -4.61 -5.42
CA SER A 82 6.03 -5.28 -6.60
C SER A 82 6.57 -4.28 -7.63
N LEU A 83 5.85 -3.19 -7.85
CA LEU A 83 6.25 -2.10 -8.74
C LEU A 83 7.51 -1.40 -8.22
N GLY A 84 7.62 -1.18 -6.91
CA GLY A 84 8.80 -0.59 -6.28
C GLY A 84 10.04 -1.47 -6.45
N LEU A 85 9.92 -2.78 -6.18
CA LEU A 85 11.01 -3.73 -6.43
C LEU A 85 11.44 -3.73 -7.90
N PHE A 86 10.47 -3.67 -8.82
CA PHE A 86 10.76 -3.63 -10.25
C PHE A 86 11.57 -2.38 -10.62
N PHE A 87 11.18 -1.20 -10.15
CA PHE A 87 11.93 0.03 -10.43
C PHE A 87 13.33 0.02 -9.81
N ILE A 88 13.51 -0.53 -8.61
CA ILE A 88 14.85 -0.69 -8.01
C ILE A 88 15.72 -1.59 -8.89
N GLY A 89 15.21 -2.76 -9.30
CA GLY A 89 15.90 -3.64 -10.24
C GLY A 89 16.20 -2.98 -11.58
N LEU A 90 15.26 -2.17 -12.08
CA LEU A 90 15.41 -1.43 -13.34
C LEU A 90 16.49 -0.36 -13.23
N SER A 91 16.55 0.40 -12.13
CA SER A 91 17.57 1.41 -11.91
C SER A 91 18.97 0.80 -11.84
N LEU A 92 19.13 -0.33 -11.14
CA LEU A 92 20.40 -1.07 -11.08
C LEU A 92 20.79 -1.65 -12.44
N TYR A 93 19.83 -2.22 -13.17
CA TYR A 93 20.08 -2.74 -14.52
C TYR A 93 20.51 -1.65 -15.50
N VAL A 94 19.83 -0.51 -15.47
CA VAL A 94 20.13 0.62 -16.35
C VAL A 94 21.45 1.29 -15.95
N SER A 95 21.85 1.31 -14.66
CA SER A 95 23.15 1.87 -14.26
C SER A 95 24.34 1.08 -14.81
N GLU A 96 24.22 -0.25 -14.94
CA GLU A 96 25.23 -1.09 -15.59
C GLU A 96 25.34 -0.82 -17.10
N LEU A 97 24.25 -0.35 -17.72
CA LEU A 97 24.19 -0.13 -19.17
C LEU A 97 24.53 1.32 -19.56
N TYR A 98 23.85 2.30 -18.96
CA TYR A 98 23.99 3.73 -19.24
C TYR A 98 23.65 4.58 -18.00
N GLN A 99 24.68 5.14 -17.36
CA GLN A 99 24.53 5.94 -16.14
C GLN A 99 23.56 7.13 -16.29
N SER A 100 23.52 7.79 -17.45
CA SER A 100 22.63 8.94 -17.69
C SER A 100 21.15 8.55 -17.66
N LEU A 101 20.81 7.37 -18.18
CA LEU A 101 19.42 6.88 -18.20
C LEU A 101 18.97 6.46 -16.80
N ALA A 102 19.89 5.94 -15.96
CA ALA A 102 19.58 5.52 -14.60
C ALA A 102 19.03 6.69 -13.77
N TRP A 103 19.65 7.88 -13.87
CA TRP A 103 19.18 9.08 -13.16
C TRP A 103 17.76 9.50 -13.55
N ILE A 104 17.40 9.36 -14.83
CA ILE A 104 16.06 9.66 -15.32
C ILE A 104 15.05 8.71 -14.67
N VAL A 105 15.33 7.41 -14.71
CA VAL A 105 14.46 6.37 -14.11
C VAL A 105 14.30 6.58 -12.60
N VAL A 106 15.40 6.86 -11.90
CA VAL A 106 15.39 7.12 -10.45
C VAL A 106 14.55 8.35 -10.13
N THR A 107 14.71 9.45 -10.87
CA THR A 107 13.97 10.70 -10.62
C THR A 107 12.47 10.48 -10.79
N ILE A 108 12.05 9.84 -11.89
CA ILE A 108 10.64 9.51 -12.14
C ILE A 108 10.08 8.62 -11.03
N THR A 109 10.85 7.60 -10.62
CA THR A 109 10.45 6.67 -9.55
C THR A 109 10.24 7.39 -8.22
N ILE A 110 11.20 8.23 -7.81
CA ILE A 110 11.12 9.02 -6.57
C ILE A 110 9.92 9.95 -6.61
N LEU A 111 9.68 10.64 -7.73
CA LEU A 111 8.54 11.56 -7.85
C LEU A 111 7.20 10.80 -7.73
N ALA A 112 7.06 9.69 -8.44
CA ALA A 112 5.84 8.87 -8.42
C ALA A 112 5.57 8.28 -7.03
N PHE A 113 6.57 7.62 -6.43
CA PHE A 113 6.43 7.05 -5.09
C PHE A 113 6.30 8.13 -4.01
N GLY A 114 6.96 9.27 -4.17
CA GLY A 114 6.83 10.43 -3.29
C GLY A 114 5.41 10.98 -3.27
N MET A 115 4.79 11.16 -4.44
CA MET A 115 3.38 11.57 -4.54
C MET A 115 2.44 10.51 -3.96
N TYR A 116 2.72 9.23 -4.19
CA TYR A 116 1.93 8.12 -3.64
C TYR A 116 1.98 8.08 -2.10
N LEU A 117 3.19 8.10 -1.53
CA LEU A 117 3.40 8.15 -0.09
C LEU A 117 2.80 9.43 0.51
N GLY A 118 3.00 10.57 -0.15
CA GLY A 118 2.38 11.84 0.23
C GLY A 118 0.86 11.76 0.31
N SER A 119 0.22 11.08 -0.63
CA SER A 119 -1.25 10.84 -0.61
C SER A 119 -1.67 9.96 0.58
N ILE A 120 -0.87 8.94 0.93
CA ILE A 120 -1.09 8.12 2.12
C ILE A 120 -0.96 8.97 3.40
N PHE A 121 0.03 9.85 3.50
CA PHE A 121 0.23 10.75 4.63
C PHE A 121 -0.80 11.90 4.70
N LEU A 122 -1.33 12.36 3.56
CA LEU A 122 -2.38 13.38 3.50
C LEU A 122 -3.73 12.84 3.98
N THR A 123 -4.00 11.57 3.75
CA THR A 123 -5.27 10.91 4.14
C THR A 123 -5.60 11.04 5.64
N PRO A 124 -4.65 10.87 6.60
CA PRO A 124 -4.91 11.11 8.01
C PRO A 124 -5.20 12.57 8.39
N ILE A 125 -4.74 13.54 7.60
CA ILE A 125 -4.92 14.98 7.89
C ILE A 125 -6.34 15.43 7.54
N TRP A 126 -6.97 14.79 6.54
CA TRP A 126 -8.33 15.08 6.09
C TRP A 126 -9.26 13.90 6.34
N ILE A 127 -9.91 13.88 7.52
CA ILE A 127 -10.94 12.92 7.96
C ILE A 127 -12.11 12.74 6.97
N GLN A 128 -12.27 13.65 6.00
CA GLN A 128 -13.31 13.60 4.97
C GLN A 128 -12.93 12.81 3.70
N CYS A 129 -11.70 12.27 3.59
CA CYS A 129 -11.29 11.55 2.38
C CYS A 129 -11.79 10.08 2.36
N PRO A 130 -12.61 9.66 1.36
CA PRO A 130 -13.23 8.33 1.28
C PRO A 130 -12.28 7.16 0.92
N TYR A 131 -10.95 7.34 0.98
CA TYR A 131 -9.99 6.24 0.92
C TYR A 131 -9.66 5.74 2.33
N ARG A 132 -10.63 5.10 2.99
CA ARG A 132 -10.36 4.33 4.22
C ARG A 132 -9.65 3.04 3.82
N ILE A 133 -8.31 3.02 3.90
CA ILE A 133 -7.55 1.77 3.91
C ILE A 133 -7.67 1.21 5.33
N PRO A 134 -8.52 0.19 5.60
CA PRO A 134 -8.84 -0.23 6.97
C PRO A 134 -7.61 -0.76 7.73
N LEU A 135 -6.59 -1.20 6.99
CA LEU A 135 -5.39 -1.83 7.52
C LEU A 135 -4.32 -0.85 8.00
N LEU A 136 -4.16 0.29 7.32
CA LEU A 136 -3.20 1.32 7.75
C LEU A 136 -3.75 2.14 8.93
N PHE A 137 -5.05 2.14 9.18
CA PHE A 137 -5.66 2.96 10.23
C PHE A 137 -5.12 2.62 11.63
N LYS A 138 -4.98 1.32 11.97
CA LYS A 138 -4.51 0.91 13.30
C LYS A 138 -3.05 1.31 13.59
N PRO A 139 -2.06 0.97 12.75
CA PRO A 139 -0.67 1.36 13.00
C PRO A 139 -0.44 2.86 12.83
N VAL A 140 -1.06 3.52 11.84
CA VAL A 140 -0.90 4.98 11.63
C VAL A 140 -1.54 5.75 12.79
N TYR A 141 -2.72 5.35 13.28
CA TYR A 141 -3.31 5.92 14.49
C TYR A 141 -2.39 5.76 15.70
N TYR A 142 -1.80 4.58 15.91
CA TYR A 142 -0.86 4.34 17.00
C TYR A 142 0.40 5.21 16.92
N ILE A 143 0.90 5.51 15.72
CA ILE A 143 2.09 6.35 15.51
C ILE A 143 1.75 7.85 15.59
N MET A 144 0.58 8.27 15.12
CA MET A 144 0.16 9.67 15.13
C MET A 144 -0.41 10.14 16.48
N HIS A 145 -0.98 9.23 17.29
CA HIS A 145 -1.48 9.54 18.63
C HIS A 145 -0.44 10.16 19.56
N PRO A 146 0.79 9.62 19.71
CA PRO A 146 1.82 10.26 20.53
C PRO A 146 2.30 11.59 19.92
N LEU A 147 2.32 11.74 18.59
CA LEU A 147 2.72 13.00 17.94
C LEU A 147 1.71 14.13 18.20
N HIS A 148 0.41 13.84 18.16
CA HIS A 148 -0.64 14.79 18.51
C HIS A 148 -0.64 15.09 20.02
N ALA A 149 -0.42 14.10 20.87
CA ALA A 149 -0.31 14.28 22.32
C ALA A 149 0.93 15.10 22.71
N VAL A 150 2.09 14.88 22.07
CA VAL A 150 3.30 15.67 22.27
C VAL A 150 3.11 17.10 21.76
N ARG A 151 2.48 17.30 20.60
CA ARG A 151 2.17 18.64 20.08
C ARG A 151 1.19 19.40 20.98
N SER A 152 0.18 18.74 21.55
CA SER A 152 -0.75 19.37 22.48
C SER A 152 -0.13 19.66 23.85
N LEU A 153 0.79 18.80 24.32
CA LEU A 153 1.57 19.05 25.54
C LEU A 153 2.56 20.20 25.36
N LEU A 154 3.26 20.28 24.23
CA LEU A 154 4.14 21.41 23.90
C LEU A 154 3.36 22.72 23.72
N ALA A 155 2.13 22.66 23.20
CA ALA A 155 1.24 23.81 23.13
C ALA A 155 0.65 24.22 24.50
N GLY A 156 0.50 23.27 25.43
CA GLY A 156 0.03 23.52 26.80
C GLY A 156 1.14 23.91 27.79
N SER A 157 2.39 23.55 27.54
CA SER A 157 3.55 23.89 28.37
C SER A 157 4.16 25.23 27.96
N GLY A 158 3.47 26.33 28.28
CA GLY A 158 4.09 27.57 28.79
C GLY A 158 5.21 28.28 28.01
N ILE A 159 5.49 27.97 26.74
CA ILE A 159 6.48 28.74 25.95
C ILE A 159 5.84 29.99 25.34
N ALA A 160 4.53 29.98 25.10
CA ALA A 160 3.80 31.17 24.63
C ALA A 160 3.74 32.30 25.67
N SER A 161 3.75 31.99 26.97
CA SER A 161 3.68 33.00 28.04
C SER A 161 5.04 33.63 28.40
N LEU A 162 6.15 33.15 27.83
CA LEU A 162 7.48 33.73 28.01
C LEU A 162 7.80 34.84 26.98
N PHE A 163 7.02 34.96 25.90
CA PHE A 163 7.22 35.98 24.87
C PHE A 163 6.29 37.21 25.04
N GLU A 164 5.26 37.12 25.89
CA GLU A 164 4.33 38.24 26.18
C GLU A 164 4.74 39.11 27.38
N ARG A 165 5.85 38.80 28.06
CA ARG A 165 6.41 39.59 29.17
C ARG A 165 7.76 40.24 28.83
N GLY A 166 8.01 40.50 27.54
CA GLY A 166 9.14 41.30 27.05
C GLY A 166 8.68 42.69 26.64
#